data_AF-A0A5N6LKB8-F1
#
_entry.id   AF-A0A5N6LKB8-F1
#
_cell.length_a   1.000
_cell.length_b   1.000
_cell.length_c   1.000
_cell.angle_alpha   90.00
_cell.angle_beta   90.00
_cell.angle_gamma   90.00
#
_symmetry.space_group_name_H-M   'P 1'
#
loop_
_entity.id
_entity.type
_entity.pdbx_description
1 polymer ?
#
loop_
_entity_poly.entity_id
_entity_poly.type
_entity_poly.pdbx_seq_one_letter_code
_entity_poly.pdbx_strand_id
1 'polypeptide(L)'
;MIPHKKCKSAKELWKFLQQMYEGSDDVKENKKDMLKQKFENFCQENNEKVASQYLRYVQLVDELTAAGVKLENQDMIRKFLRSLPLAWNIHSVTIQRT
;
A
#
# COMPACT_ATOMS: atom_id res chain seq x y z
N MET A 1 -22.69 -7.82 20.22
CA MET A 1 -24.15 -7.67 20.03
C MET A 1 -24.39 -7.19 18.61
N ILE A 2 -25.00 -7.99 17.75
CA ILE A 2 -25.34 -7.59 16.37
C ILE A 2 -26.65 -6.79 16.46
N PRO A 3 -26.70 -5.52 16.02
CA PRO A 3 -27.94 -4.75 16.07
C PRO A 3 -28.96 -5.38 15.12
N HIS A 4 -30.17 -5.67 15.61
CA HIS A 4 -31.33 -6.06 14.82
C HIS A 4 -31.80 -4.89 13.94
N LYS A 5 -31.01 -4.50 12.94
CA LYS A 5 -31.47 -3.59 11.90
C LYS A 5 -32.52 -4.36 11.10
N LYS A 6 -33.80 -3.97 11.19
CA LYS A 6 -34.90 -4.54 10.39
C LYS A 6 -34.60 -4.32 8.91
N CYS A 7 -33.89 -5.26 8.29
CA CYS A 7 -33.61 -5.27 6.85
C CYS A 7 -34.91 -5.63 6.13
N LYS A 8 -35.38 -4.78 5.22
CA LYS A 8 -36.65 -4.95 4.50
C LYS A 8 -36.50 -5.82 3.25
N SER A 9 -35.26 -6.17 2.87
CA SER A 9 -34.97 -7.07 1.76
C SER A 9 -33.73 -7.94 2.01
N ALA A 10 -33.64 -9.08 1.32
CA ALA A 10 -32.47 -9.95 1.33
C ALA A 10 -31.18 -9.23 0.89
N LYS A 11 -31.29 -8.25 -0.03
CA LYS A 11 -30.18 -7.42 -0.51
C LYS A 11 -29.59 -6.53 0.59
N GLU A 12 -30.44 -5.97 1.45
CA GLU A 12 -30.00 -5.14 2.58
C GLU A 12 -29.33 -5.98 3.66
N LEU A 13 -29.87 -7.17 3.95
CA LEU A 13 -29.24 -8.11 4.88
C LEU A 13 -27.87 -8.58 4.36
N TRP A 14 -27.77 -8.91 3.07
CA TRP A 14 -26.50 -9.28 2.45
C TRP A 14 -25.47 -8.15 2.53
N LYS A 15 -25.85 -6.91 2.19
CA LYS A 15 -24.97 -5.73 2.35
C LYS A 15 -24.52 -5.51 3.79
N PHE A 16 -25.43 -5.69 4.76
CA PHE A 16 -25.08 -5.56 6.17
C PHE A 16 -24.09 -6.63 6.64
N LEU A 17 -24.32 -7.89 6.24
CA LEU A 17 -23.38 -8.97 6.53
C LEU A 17 -22.02 -8.69 5.89
N GLN A 18 -22.00 -8.28 4.62
CA GLN A 18 -20.77 -7.91 3.93
C GLN A 18 -20.03 -6.76 4.64
N GLN A 19 -20.76 -5.72 5.08
CA GLN A 19 -20.20 -4.61 5.85
C GLN A 19 -19.65 -5.05 7.23
N MET A 20 -20.30 -5.99 7.90
CA MET A 20 -19.85 -6.53 9.19
C MET A 20 -18.59 -7.38 9.08
N TYR A 21 -18.48 -8.20 8.04
CA TYR A 21 -17.40 -9.18 7.88
C TYR A 21 -16.22 -8.66 7.04
N GLU A 22 -16.47 -7.85 6.01
CA GLU A 22 -15.44 -7.32 5.10
C GLU A 22 -15.12 -5.82 5.33
N GLY A 23 -15.91 -5.14 6.16
CA GLY A 23 -15.91 -3.68 6.28
C GLY A 23 -16.78 -3.00 5.22
N SER A 24 -17.17 -1.74 5.44
CA SER A 24 -17.84 -0.95 4.40
C SER A 24 -16.89 -0.63 3.25
N ASP A 25 -17.43 -0.29 2.08
CA ASP A 25 -16.64 0.20 0.95
C ASP A 25 -15.74 1.38 1.37
N ASP A 26 -16.22 2.24 2.29
CA ASP A 26 -15.44 3.33 2.88
C ASP A 26 -14.20 2.84 3.64
N VAL A 27 -14.30 1.72 4.37
CA VAL A 27 -13.16 1.13 5.10
C VAL A 27 -12.13 0.58 4.12
N LYS A 28 -12.59 -0.05 3.03
CA LYS A 28 -11.72 -0.57 1.97
C LYS A 28 -10.99 0.57 1.25
N GLU A 29 -11.69 1.67 0.97
CA GLU A 29 -11.09 2.84 0.31
C GLU A 29 -10.12 3.59 1.24
N ASN A 30 -10.50 3.80 2.51
CA ASN A 30 -9.58 4.35 3.52
C ASN A 30 -8.30 3.52 3.64
N LYS A 31 -8.39 2.18 3.60
CA LYS A 31 -7.21 1.32 3.62
C LYS A 31 -6.32 1.56 2.40
N LYS A 32 -6.89 1.68 1.19
CA LYS A 32 -6.11 2.01 -0.02
C LYS A 32 -5.42 3.36 0.12
N ASP A 33 -6.11 4.38 0.62
CA ASP A 33 -5.54 5.72 0.76
C ASP A 33 -4.42 5.76 1.80
N MET A 34 -4.57 5.05 2.92
CA MET A 34 -3.49 4.86 3.89
C MET A 34 -2.27 4.16 3.28
N LEU A 35 -2.49 3.12 2.47
CA LEU A 35 -1.39 2.40 1.80
C LEU A 35 -0.69 3.27 0.75
N LYS A 36 -1.45 4.04 -0.04
CA LYS A 36 -0.88 5.01 -0.99
C LYS A 36 -0.05 6.06 -0.27
N GLN A 37 -0.52 6.57 0.87
CA GLN A 37 0.24 7.54 1.66
C GLN A 37 1.54 6.94 2.22
N LYS A 38 1.50 5.69 2.71
CA LYS A 38 2.70 4.96 3.13
C LYS A 38 3.68 4.77 1.98
N PHE A 39 3.17 4.42 0.79
CA PHE A 39 3.98 4.31 -0.42
C PHE A 39 4.65 5.64 -0.74
N GLU A 40 3.88 6.75 -0.74
CA GLU A 40 4.42 8.06 -1.06
C GLU A 40 5.47 8.57 -0.06
N ASN A 41 5.31 8.23 1.21
CA ASN A 41 6.24 8.63 2.25
C ASN A 41 7.34 7.58 2.52
N PHE A 42 7.43 6.53 1.69
CA PHE A 42 8.41 5.47 1.90
C PHE A 42 9.84 5.99 1.74
N CYS A 43 10.63 5.87 2.80
CA CYS A 43 12.04 6.24 2.86
C CYS A 43 12.81 5.22 3.70
N GLN A 44 14.13 5.17 3.52
CA GLN A 44 14.99 4.39 4.39
C GLN A 44 14.90 4.92 5.83
N GLU A 45 14.77 4.02 6.80
CA GLU A 45 14.85 4.37 8.22
C GLU A 45 16.31 4.58 8.67
N ASN A 46 16.50 5.30 9.78
CA ASN A 46 17.83 5.55 10.33
C ASN A 46 18.51 4.23 10.71
N ASN A 47 19.73 4.01 10.23
CA ASN A 47 20.51 2.77 10.41
C ASN A 47 19.86 1.50 9.83
N GLU A 48 18.85 1.63 8.97
CA GLU A 48 18.26 0.49 8.26
C GLU A 48 19.22 -0.01 7.16
N LYS A 49 19.37 -1.32 7.05
CA LYS A 49 20.11 -1.95 5.95
C LYS A 49 19.24 -1.95 4.69
N VAL A 50 19.85 -1.74 3.52
CA VAL A 50 19.15 -1.76 2.22
C VAL A 50 18.33 -3.05 2.01
N ALA A 51 18.84 -4.20 2.45
CA ALA A 51 18.09 -5.46 2.38
C ALA A 51 16.80 -5.44 3.22
N SER A 52 16.84 -4.87 4.42
CA SER A 52 15.66 -4.71 5.29
C SER A 52 14.65 -3.72 4.68
N GLN A 53 15.15 -2.62 4.13
CA GLN A 53 14.32 -1.64 3.41
C GLN A 53 13.64 -2.28 2.20
N TYR A 54 14.37 -3.09 1.43
CA TYR A 54 13.80 -3.81 0.28
C TYR A 54 12.69 -4.77 0.70
N LEU A 55 12.86 -5.53 1.78
CA LEU A 55 11.82 -6.43 2.28
C LEU A 55 10.56 -5.66 2.69
N ARG A 56 10.70 -4.54 3.42
CA ARG A 56 9.58 -3.64 3.76
C ARG A 56 8.91 -3.07 2.52
N TYR A 57 9.69 -2.73 1.49
CA TYR A 57 9.17 -2.21 0.24
C TYR A 57 8.33 -3.26 -0.50
N VAL A 58 8.82 -4.50 -0.61
CA VAL A 58 8.08 -5.60 -1.22
C VAL A 58 6.78 -5.87 -0.47
N GLN A 59 6.83 -5.93 0.87
CA GLN A 59 5.62 -6.08 1.70
C GLN A 59 4.59 -4.98 1.45
N LEU A 60 5.03 -3.72 1.31
CA LEU A 60 4.14 -2.60 1.01
C LEU A 60 3.50 -2.71 -0.38
N VAL A 61 4.25 -3.14 -1.38
CA VAL A 61 3.75 -3.38 -2.75
C VAL A 61 2.74 -4.54 -2.77
N ASP A 62 2.99 -5.61 -2.02
CA ASP A 62 2.07 -6.74 -1.89
C ASP A 62 0.76 -6.31 -1.22
N GLU A 63 0.82 -5.49 -0.16
CA GLU A 63 -0.36 -4.92 0.50
C GLU A 63 -1.18 -4.03 -0.45
N LEU A 64 -0.53 -3.20 -1.26
CA LEU A 64 -1.16 -2.35 -2.27
C LEU A 64 -1.85 -3.18 -3.36
N THR A 65 -1.18 -4.22 -3.84
CA THR A 65 -1.71 -5.15 -4.84
C THR A 65 -2.93 -5.91 -4.29
N ALA A 66 -2.84 -6.41 -3.06
CA ALA A 66 -3.95 -7.06 -2.38
C ALA A 66 -5.14 -6.11 -2.13
N ALA A 67 -4.87 -4.81 -1.96
CA ALA A 67 -5.90 -3.78 -1.86
C ALA A 67 -6.48 -3.34 -3.23
N GLY A 68 -5.99 -3.91 -4.35
CA GLY A 68 -6.47 -3.61 -5.70
C GLY A 68 -5.89 -2.34 -6.33
N VAL A 69 -4.79 -1.82 -5.79
CA VAL A 69 -4.07 -0.68 -6.38
C VAL A 69 -3.18 -1.19 -7.52
N LYS A 70 -3.35 -0.62 -8.72
CA LYS A 70 -2.48 -0.93 -9.86
C LYS A 70 -1.23 -0.07 -9.81
N LEU A 71 -0.07 -0.71 -9.76
CA LEU A 71 1.23 -0.07 -9.81
C LEU A 71 1.97 -0.57 -11.06
N GLU A 72 2.59 0.33 -11.82
CA GLU A 72 3.47 -0.08 -12.91
C GLU A 72 4.86 -0.42 -12.37
N ASN A 73 5.51 -1.44 -12.94
CA ASN A 73 6.85 -1.87 -12.51
C ASN A 73 7.87 -0.71 -12.52
N GLN A 74 7.76 0.19 -13.50
CA GLN A 74 8.64 1.36 -13.59
C GLN A 74 8.43 2.33 -12.43
N ASP A 75 7.20 2.53 -11.99
CA ASP A 75 6.89 3.42 -10.87
C ASP A 75 7.34 2.83 -9.55
N MET A 76 7.22 1.51 -9.39
CA MET A 76 7.75 0.81 -8.22
C MET A 76 9.28 0.98 -8.12
N ILE A 77 10.00 0.68 -9.21
CA ILE A 77 11.47 0.80 -9.24
C ILE A 77 11.89 2.25 -8.96
N ARG A 78 11.27 3.23 -9.64
CA ARG A 78 11.57 4.65 -9.42
C ARG A 78 11.31 5.07 -7.98
N LYS A 79 10.22 4.58 -7.38
CA LYS A 79 9.89 4.91 -5.99
C LYS A 79 10.93 4.36 -5.04
N PHE A 80 11.31 3.09 -5.20
CA PHE A 80 12.33 2.47 -4.37
C PHE A 80 13.67 3.20 -4.49
N LEU A 81 14.12 3.53 -5.70
CA LEU A 81 15.36 4.27 -5.92
C LEU A 81 15.37 5.65 -5.24
N ARG A 82 14.23 6.37 -5.27
CA ARG A 82 14.08 7.67 -4.58
C ARG A 82 14.08 7.55 -3.04
N SER A 83 13.74 6.37 -2.52
CA SER A 83 13.70 6.12 -1.08
C SER A 83 15.05 5.78 -0.46
N LEU A 84 16.07 5.52 -1.29
CA LEU A 84 17.44 5.25 -0.86
C LEU A 84 18.15 6.52 -0.38
N PRO A 85 19.11 6.43 0.57
CA PRO A 85 19.90 7.57 1.00
C PRO A 85 20.69 8.21 -0.14
N LEU A 86 20.93 9.51 -0.05
CA LEU A 86 21.70 10.27 -1.06
C LEU A 86 23.09 9.68 -1.34
N ALA A 87 23.69 9.01 -0.35
CA ALA A 87 24.96 8.28 -0.50
C ALA A 87 24.93 7.21 -1.61
N TRP A 88 23.78 6.57 -1.84
CA TRP A 88 23.56 5.62 -2.93
C TRP A 88 23.18 6.29 -4.25
N ASN A 89 22.68 7.52 -4.20
CA ASN A 89 22.31 8.31 -5.37
C ASN A 89 23.55 8.67 -6.22
N ILE A 90 24.75 8.73 -5.65
CA ILE A 90 26.00 8.98 -6.38
C ILE A 90 26.32 7.84 -7.38
N HIS A 91 25.90 6.61 -7.10
CA HIS A 91 26.09 5.47 -8.00
C HIS A 91 25.02 5.40 -9.11
N SER A 92 23.80 5.87 -8.86
CA SER A 92 22.72 5.87 -9.87
C SER A 92 22.97 6.86 -11.01
N VAL A 93 23.59 8.03 -10.74
CA VAL A 93 23.92 9.04 -11.77
C VAL A 93 25.01 8.56 -12.73
N THR A 94 25.85 7.61 -12.31
CA THR A 94 26.90 7.04 -13.16
C THR A 94 26.32 6.06 -14.18
N ILE A 95 25.29 5.30 -13.78
CA ILE A 95 24.64 4.29 -14.64
C ILE A 95 23.74 4.94 -15.70
N GLN A 96 23.16 6.12 -15.45
CA GLN A 96 22.36 6.84 -16.46
C GLN A 96 23.18 7.55 -17.54
N ARG A 97 24.50 7.66 -17.39
CA ARG A 97 25.39 8.40 -18.31
C ARG A 97 26.34 7.53 -19.14
N THR A 98 26.26 6.22 -19.02
CA THR A 98 27.00 5.26 -19.87
C THR A 98 26.03 4.54 -20.77
#